data_AF-A0A534USF1-F1
#
_entry.id   AF-A0A534USF1-F1
#
_cell.length_a   1.000
_cell.length_b   1.000
_cell.length_c   1.000
_cell.angle_alpha   90.00
_cell.angle_beta   90.00
_cell.angle_gamma   90.00
#
_symmetry.space_group_name_H-M   'P 1'
#
loop_
_entity.id
_entity.type
_entity.pdbx_description
1 polymer ?
#
loop_
_entity_poly.entity_id
_entity_poly.type
_entity_poly.pdbx_seq_one_letter_code
_entity_poly.pdbx_strand_id
1 'polypeptide(L)'
;MLGSAPSMEKTTRKLILGLVFLFPGLPVAAQQTDPDVIWKGDFEAGASSLTGHCSAGDDQWCEVETIRPQQIQVVADPVAQGKYAARFEVKYGDLFSYYSDSRSLMTGPPALWENEGNERWYRWQALWPQDWVGSYPKWDQLSDPSARSWAGSLVEWHHDANGGVEHGSAPLYIGAGDTDIWLCLVDQATSECREKISLAPLQRSHWHDFIMHAKWSSQPGVGYLEMWIDGVNVLPKHLTPNMYPGMRNYLVVGLYRNSRIGDPTLLYPNGQHVYGTGGAPGVAYLDGIIIGKTQQSVLNERPWGTPAPDAATSDGGTGSPGQAAPDADGGTGPQVGVAAMGYQLPGGGCASGGAQLAWLALPLLALAFTRRLRKLRTSLPGP
;
A
#
# COMPACT_ATOMS: atom_id res chain seq x y z
N MET A 1 78.39 44.87 50.48
CA MET A 1 77.57 46.01 50.99
C MET A 1 76.17 45.85 50.42
N LEU A 2 75.18 45.58 51.27
CA LEU A 2 73.93 46.34 51.47
C LEU A 2 73.16 46.55 50.15
N GLY A 3 72.00 45.97 49.87
CA GLY A 3 70.84 45.76 50.72
C GLY A 3 69.62 46.42 50.02
N SER A 4 68.45 45.82 50.17
CA SER A 4 67.10 46.37 49.93
C SER A 4 66.48 46.23 48.52
N ALA A 5 65.39 45.45 48.47
CA ALA A 5 64.26 45.58 47.54
C ALA A 5 63.21 46.54 48.19
N PRO A 6 61.99 46.81 47.63
CA PRO A 6 61.35 46.35 46.38
C PRO A 6 60.57 47.45 45.58
N SER A 7 60.03 47.15 44.39
CA SER A 7 58.67 47.55 43.93
C SER A 7 58.37 47.08 42.49
N MET A 8 57.13 46.67 42.25
CA MET A 8 56.55 46.10 41.03
C MET A 8 56.03 47.13 40.02
N GLU A 9 56.01 46.75 38.73
CA GLU A 9 54.95 46.93 37.69
C GLU A 9 55.64 46.84 36.31
N LYS A 10 55.13 46.29 35.20
CA LYS A 10 53.80 45.84 34.75
C LYS A 10 54.07 44.94 33.52
N THR A 11 53.59 43.70 33.51
CA THR A 11 53.58 42.89 32.28
C THR A 11 52.16 42.49 31.96
N THR A 12 51.55 43.21 31.03
CA THR A 12 50.27 42.85 30.41
C THR A 12 50.51 41.75 29.39
N ARG A 13 50.09 40.51 29.68
CA ARG A 13 49.80 39.49 28.67
C ARG A 13 48.37 39.02 28.84
N LYS A 14 47.60 39.22 27.76
CA LYS A 14 46.19 38.85 27.62
C LYS A 14 46.03 37.34 27.83
N LEU A 15 45.22 36.94 28.79
CA LEU A 15 44.69 35.59 28.93
C LEU A 15 43.39 35.54 28.12
N ILE A 16 43.36 34.76 27.04
CA ILE A 16 42.11 34.37 26.37
C ILE A 16 41.57 33.20 27.19
N LEU A 17 40.49 33.46 27.92
CA LEU A 17 39.74 32.45 28.67
C LEU A 17 38.94 31.63 27.64
N GLY A 18 39.43 30.43 27.29
CA GLY A 18 38.65 29.45 26.54
C GLY A 18 37.60 28.83 27.46
N LEU A 19 36.35 29.28 27.37
CA LEU A 19 35.22 28.59 27.96
C LEU A 19 34.93 27.34 27.13
N VAL A 20 35.46 26.20 27.55
CA VAL A 20 35.02 24.89 27.07
C VAL A 20 33.71 24.58 27.78
N PHE A 21 32.58 24.79 27.10
CA PHE A 21 31.31 24.22 27.54
C PHE A 21 31.36 22.70 27.32
N LEU A 22 31.74 21.96 28.36
CA LEU A 22 31.45 20.54 28.49
C LEU A 22 29.94 20.41 28.74
N PHE A 23 29.16 20.31 27.67
CA PHE A 23 27.83 19.74 27.78
C PHE A 23 28.00 18.23 27.94
N PRO A 24 27.63 17.61 29.07
CA PRO A 24 27.48 16.17 29.10
C PRO A 24 26.38 15.84 28.08
N GLY A 25 26.77 15.18 26.99
CA GLY A 25 25.81 14.63 26.05
C GLY A 25 24.91 13.69 26.83
N LEU A 26 23.65 14.08 27.05
CA LEU A 26 22.63 13.15 27.46
C LEU A 26 22.64 12.04 26.39
N PRO A 27 22.75 10.75 26.77
CA PRO A 27 22.58 9.70 25.80
C PRO A 27 21.22 9.94 25.14
N VAL A 28 21.23 10.10 23.81
CA VAL A 28 20.02 9.92 23.01
C VAL A 28 19.52 8.55 23.43
N ALA A 29 18.44 8.52 24.21
CA ALA A 29 17.81 7.27 24.57
C ALA A 29 17.46 6.62 23.23
N ALA A 30 18.17 5.54 22.88
CA ALA A 30 17.72 4.67 21.80
C ALA A 30 16.29 4.30 22.20
N GLN A 31 15.32 4.82 21.46
CA GLN A 31 13.91 4.56 21.69
C GLN A 31 13.77 3.05 21.55
N GLN A 32 13.71 2.36 22.69
CA GLN A 32 13.65 0.92 22.72
C GLN A 32 12.31 0.57 22.08
N THR A 33 12.37 0.08 20.84
CA THR A 33 11.20 -0.41 20.11
C THR A 33 10.51 -1.43 21.00
N ASP A 34 9.21 -1.26 21.20
CA ASP A 34 8.40 -2.16 21.99
C ASP A 34 8.65 -3.61 21.49
N PRO A 35 9.02 -4.58 22.35
CA PRO A 35 9.36 -5.95 21.91
C PRO A 35 8.17 -6.70 21.27
N ASP A 36 6.97 -6.15 21.38
CA ASP A 36 5.78 -6.64 20.72
C ASP A 36 5.54 -6.00 19.34
N VAL A 37 6.30 -4.97 18.95
CA VAL A 37 6.39 -4.53 17.56
C VAL A 37 7.19 -5.54 16.76
N ILE A 38 6.64 -5.94 15.62
CA ILE A 38 7.21 -6.95 14.73
C ILE A 38 7.94 -6.27 13.56
N TRP A 39 7.38 -5.17 13.07
CA TRP A 39 7.88 -4.49 11.87
C TRP A 39 7.28 -3.09 11.71
N LYS A 40 8.06 -2.19 11.11
CA LYS A 40 7.64 -0.84 10.71
C LYS A 40 7.92 -0.56 9.24
N GLY A 41 6.96 0.09 8.59
CA GLY A 41 7.06 0.67 7.24
C GLY A 41 6.62 2.13 7.30
N ASP A 42 7.41 2.96 7.97
CA ASP A 42 7.09 4.34 8.33
C ASP A 42 7.77 5.39 7.44
N PHE A 43 8.58 4.98 6.46
CA PHE A 43 9.25 5.87 5.51
C PHE A 43 10.31 6.82 6.08
N GLU A 44 10.68 6.69 7.37
CA GLU A 44 11.58 7.63 8.03
C GLU A 44 13.03 7.59 7.50
N ALA A 45 13.39 6.52 6.76
CA ALA A 45 14.66 6.45 6.04
C ALA A 45 14.63 7.19 4.68
N GLY A 46 13.53 7.86 4.33
CA GLY A 46 13.38 8.55 3.05
C GLY A 46 13.27 7.56 1.89
N ALA A 47 13.81 7.91 0.72
CA ALA A 47 13.71 7.08 -0.49
C ALA A 47 14.28 5.65 -0.34
N SER A 48 15.23 5.43 0.60
CA SER A 48 15.75 4.08 0.86
C SER A 48 14.76 3.15 1.55
N SER A 49 13.62 3.66 2.02
CA SER A 49 12.54 2.83 2.58
C SER A 49 11.83 1.97 1.54
N LEU A 50 11.88 2.32 0.25
CA LEU A 50 10.96 1.76 -0.75
C LEU A 50 11.23 0.31 -1.14
N THR A 51 12.47 -0.19 -1.09
CA THR A 51 12.78 -1.55 -1.55
C THR A 51 14.10 -2.06 -0.96
N GLY A 52 14.31 -3.37 -0.98
CA GLY A 52 15.56 -4.04 -0.59
C GLY A 52 15.57 -4.59 0.84
N HIS A 53 14.50 -4.38 1.61
CA HIS A 53 14.36 -4.81 3.01
C HIS A 53 13.59 -6.14 3.09
N CYS A 54 14.22 -7.20 2.58
CA CYS A 54 13.58 -8.50 2.35
C CYS A 54 13.96 -9.58 3.37
N SER A 55 14.79 -9.24 4.36
CA SER A 55 15.28 -10.20 5.37
C SER A 55 14.42 -10.18 6.63
N ALA A 56 14.48 -11.26 7.41
CA ALA A 56 13.82 -11.31 8.70
C ALA A 56 14.41 -10.25 9.65
N GLY A 57 13.56 -9.37 10.17
CA GLY A 57 13.96 -8.29 11.07
C GLY A 57 14.31 -6.97 10.38
N ASP A 58 14.26 -6.92 9.04
CA ASP A 58 14.38 -5.65 8.32
C ASP A 58 13.06 -4.88 8.46
N ASP A 59 13.13 -3.63 8.93
CA ASP A 59 12.05 -2.66 8.77
C ASP A 59 12.07 -2.11 7.33
N GLN A 60 10.96 -1.53 6.89
CA GLN A 60 10.74 -0.97 5.54
C GLN A 60 10.48 -2.03 4.45
N TRP A 61 10.30 -1.56 3.22
CA TRP A 61 9.66 -2.32 2.14
C TRP A 61 10.64 -3.20 1.37
N CYS A 62 10.18 -4.39 1.00
CA CYS A 62 10.97 -5.37 0.27
C CYS A 62 10.87 -5.13 -1.24
N GLU A 63 9.65 -5.15 -1.79
CA GLU A 63 9.41 -5.06 -3.24
C GLU A 63 8.53 -3.85 -3.60
N VAL A 64 8.69 -3.39 -4.84
CA VAL A 64 7.89 -2.32 -5.46
C VAL A 64 7.35 -2.81 -6.80
N GLU A 65 6.07 -2.56 -7.05
CA GLU A 65 5.40 -2.83 -8.32
C GLU A 65 5.06 -1.50 -9.00
N THR A 66 5.97 -1.04 -9.85
CA THR A 66 5.82 0.22 -10.61
C THR A 66 6.35 0.06 -12.04
N ILE A 67 5.81 0.86 -12.95
CA ILE A 67 6.26 1.01 -14.34
C ILE A 67 7.03 2.31 -14.54
N ARG A 68 6.62 3.39 -13.87
CA ARG A 68 7.25 4.70 -13.94
C ARG A 68 7.85 5.07 -12.59
N PRO A 69 9.06 5.68 -12.56
CA PRO A 69 9.69 6.08 -11.31
C PRO A 69 8.86 7.02 -10.43
N GLN A 70 7.92 7.78 -11.03
CA GLN A 70 7.13 8.79 -10.31
C GLN A 70 5.90 8.21 -9.60
N GLN A 71 5.60 6.92 -9.77
CA GLN A 71 4.40 6.29 -9.21
C GLN A 71 4.46 6.14 -7.69
N ILE A 72 5.65 6.00 -7.11
CA ILE A 72 5.83 5.97 -5.66
C ILE A 72 6.93 6.97 -5.32
N GLN A 73 6.62 7.93 -4.46
CA GLN A 73 7.55 8.95 -4.01
C GLN A 73 7.49 9.06 -2.50
N VAL A 74 8.65 9.08 -1.86
CA VAL A 74 8.73 9.48 -0.46
C VAL A 74 8.76 11.00 -0.41
N VAL A 75 7.77 11.59 0.25
CA VAL A 75 7.52 13.03 0.31
C VAL A 75 7.65 13.53 1.74
N ALA A 76 8.02 14.80 1.91
CA ALA A 76 8.10 15.47 3.21
C ALA A 76 6.83 16.27 3.56
N ASP A 77 5.87 16.35 2.62
CA ASP A 77 4.57 16.98 2.79
C ASP A 77 3.58 16.41 1.76
N PRO A 78 2.36 16.01 2.15
CA PRO A 78 1.88 15.88 3.53
C PRO A 78 2.52 14.70 4.26
N VAL A 79 2.63 14.78 5.60
CA VAL A 79 3.11 13.71 6.48
C VAL A 79 2.17 13.49 7.64
N ALA A 80 1.94 12.24 8.03
CA ALA A 80 1.10 11.91 9.18
C ALA A 80 1.92 11.89 10.48
N GLN A 81 3.18 11.48 10.39
CA GLN A 81 4.15 11.46 11.47
C GLN A 81 5.57 11.71 10.96
N GLY A 82 6.51 11.86 11.88
CA GLY A 82 7.93 11.90 11.54
C GLY A 82 8.27 12.98 10.50
N LYS A 83 9.00 12.57 9.46
CA LYS A 83 9.51 13.43 8.40
C LYS A 83 8.97 13.08 7.03
N TYR A 84 8.48 11.85 6.84
CA TYR A 84 8.20 11.34 5.51
C TYR A 84 6.93 10.52 5.44
N ALA A 85 6.28 10.57 4.28
CA ALA A 85 5.19 9.68 3.91
C ALA A 85 5.40 9.20 2.47
N ALA A 86 4.67 8.16 2.05
CA ALA A 86 4.66 7.72 0.67
C ALA A 86 3.45 8.28 -0.08
N ARG A 87 3.72 8.93 -1.21
CA ARG A 87 2.74 9.29 -2.23
C ARG A 87 2.69 8.19 -3.29
N PHE A 88 1.49 7.68 -3.55
CA PHE A 88 1.20 6.72 -4.60
C PHE A 88 0.43 7.38 -5.73
N GLU A 89 0.80 7.07 -6.96
CA GLU A 89 0.11 7.53 -8.15
C GLU A 89 -0.06 6.38 -9.15
N VAL A 90 -1.29 6.26 -9.67
CA VAL A 90 -1.59 5.44 -10.84
C VAL A 90 -2.21 6.28 -11.94
N LYS A 91 -1.81 6.03 -13.17
CA LYS A 91 -2.40 6.56 -14.39
C LYS A 91 -2.81 5.40 -15.30
N TYR A 92 -3.64 5.73 -16.29
CA TYR A 92 -3.94 4.79 -17.35
C TYR A 92 -2.64 4.29 -18.01
N GLY A 93 -2.54 2.98 -18.21
CA GLY A 93 -1.36 2.34 -18.81
C GLY A 93 -0.25 1.95 -17.82
N ASP A 94 -0.38 2.27 -16.52
CA ASP A 94 0.56 1.81 -15.47
C ASP A 94 0.38 0.31 -15.15
N LEU A 95 0.46 -0.54 -16.17
CA LEU A 95 0.26 -1.98 -16.10
C LEU A 95 1.58 -2.67 -15.76
N PHE A 96 1.72 -3.14 -14.53
CA PHE A 96 2.91 -3.86 -14.10
C PHE A 96 2.97 -5.26 -14.71
N SER A 97 4.07 -5.58 -15.40
CA SER A 97 4.35 -6.92 -15.91
C SER A 97 3.19 -7.53 -16.75
N TYR A 98 2.78 -8.76 -16.45
CA TYR A 98 1.66 -9.47 -17.09
C TYR A 98 0.31 -9.26 -16.38
N TYR A 99 0.22 -8.33 -15.43
CA TYR A 99 -1.03 -8.05 -14.73
C TYR A 99 -1.98 -7.17 -15.55
N SER A 100 -3.28 -7.29 -15.30
CA SER A 100 -4.33 -6.62 -16.08
C SER A 100 -4.73 -5.24 -15.56
N ASP A 101 -4.27 -4.85 -14.37
CA ASP A 101 -4.73 -3.65 -13.65
C ASP A 101 -3.58 -2.71 -13.30
N SER A 102 -3.91 -1.41 -13.23
CA SER A 102 -2.96 -0.34 -12.97
C SER A 102 -2.57 -0.32 -11.50
N ARG A 103 -1.27 -0.21 -11.23
CA ARG A 103 -0.77 -0.34 -9.86
C ARG A 103 0.48 0.47 -9.55
N SER A 104 0.57 0.90 -8.30
CA SER A 104 1.76 1.43 -7.65
C SER A 104 1.77 0.84 -6.23
N LEU A 105 2.36 -0.35 -6.08
CA LEU A 105 2.24 -1.14 -4.84
C LEU A 105 3.60 -1.45 -4.24
N MET A 106 3.61 -1.76 -2.94
CA MET A 106 4.76 -2.23 -2.19
C MET A 106 4.36 -3.37 -1.27
N THR A 107 5.33 -4.23 -0.97
CA THR A 107 5.17 -5.37 -0.08
C THR A 107 6.26 -5.40 0.97
N GLY A 108 5.91 -5.80 2.20
CA GLY A 108 6.89 -6.02 3.26
C GLY A 108 7.65 -7.35 3.07
N PRO A 109 8.67 -7.62 3.91
CA PRO A 109 9.44 -8.86 3.82
C PRO A 109 8.57 -10.12 3.99
N PRO A 110 8.94 -11.25 3.36
CA PRO A 110 8.20 -12.53 3.50
C PRO A 110 8.04 -13.06 4.93
N ALA A 111 8.87 -12.59 5.86
CA ALA A 111 8.75 -12.91 7.28
C ALA A 111 7.45 -12.39 7.93
N LEU A 112 6.74 -11.46 7.27
CA LEU A 112 5.46 -10.89 7.72
C LEU A 112 4.24 -11.63 7.18
N TRP A 113 4.43 -12.67 6.37
CA TRP A 113 3.30 -13.40 5.80
C TRP A 113 2.51 -14.13 6.88
N GLU A 114 1.19 -14.04 6.79
CA GLU A 114 0.25 -14.51 7.76
C GLU A 114 -0.19 -15.93 7.44
N ASN A 115 0.07 -16.84 8.37
CA ASN A 115 -0.42 -18.21 8.31
C ASN A 115 -1.81 -18.31 8.95
N GLU A 116 -2.51 -19.40 8.63
CA GLU A 116 -3.73 -19.81 9.33
C GLU A 116 -3.49 -19.79 10.86
N GLY A 117 -4.36 -19.08 11.58
CA GLY A 117 -4.32 -18.94 13.03
C GLY A 117 -3.46 -17.78 13.56
N ASN A 118 -2.68 -17.10 12.71
CA ASN A 118 -1.95 -15.90 13.13
C ASN A 118 -2.92 -14.83 13.65
N GLU A 119 -2.46 -14.07 14.65
CA GLU A 119 -3.22 -12.99 15.26
C GLU A 119 -2.30 -11.77 15.41
N ARG A 120 -2.73 -10.64 14.85
CA ARG A 120 -1.88 -9.45 14.68
C ARG A 120 -2.68 -8.16 14.82
N TRP A 121 -1.96 -7.14 15.27
CA TRP A 121 -2.41 -5.76 15.27
C TRP A 121 -1.66 -5.00 14.18
N TYR A 122 -2.41 -4.26 13.37
CA TYR A 122 -1.89 -3.39 12.31
C TYR A 122 -2.31 -1.97 12.61
N ARG A 123 -1.44 -1.03 12.29
CA ARG A 123 -1.77 0.38 12.25
C ARG A 123 -1.15 1.04 11.04
N TRP A 124 -1.86 1.99 10.44
CA TRP A 124 -1.36 2.82 9.36
C TRP A 124 -2.14 4.13 9.31
N GLN A 125 -1.60 5.13 8.62
CA GLN A 125 -2.34 6.33 8.26
C GLN A 125 -2.51 6.39 6.74
N ALA A 126 -3.70 6.84 6.31
CA ALA A 126 -3.98 7.09 4.90
C ALA A 126 -4.57 8.49 4.70
N LEU A 127 -4.18 9.13 3.61
CA LEU A 127 -4.75 10.41 3.18
C LEU A 127 -5.17 10.32 1.72
N TRP A 128 -6.42 10.72 1.47
CA TRP A 128 -6.96 10.96 0.14
C TRP A 128 -7.04 12.48 -0.08
N PRO A 129 -6.45 13.03 -1.14
CA PRO A 129 -6.39 14.48 -1.35
C PRO A 129 -7.77 15.08 -1.64
N GLN A 130 -7.88 16.41 -1.59
CA GLN A 130 -9.13 17.14 -1.81
C GLN A 130 -9.82 16.83 -3.14
N ASP A 131 -9.02 16.55 -4.17
CA ASP A 131 -9.46 16.21 -5.52
C ASP A 131 -9.64 14.71 -5.75
N TRP A 132 -9.61 13.88 -4.69
CA TRP A 132 -9.85 12.46 -4.80
C TRP A 132 -11.24 12.15 -5.40
N VAL A 133 -11.20 11.41 -6.51
CA VAL A 133 -12.36 10.82 -7.17
C VAL A 133 -12.36 9.33 -6.84
N GLY A 134 -13.38 8.90 -6.08
CA GLY A 134 -13.50 7.55 -5.52
C GLY A 134 -14.36 6.59 -6.35
N SER A 135 -15.11 7.11 -7.33
CA SER A 135 -15.83 6.29 -8.30
C SER A 135 -15.69 6.81 -9.72
N TYR A 136 -15.73 5.90 -10.69
CA TYR A 136 -15.56 6.18 -12.11
C TYR A 136 -16.62 5.45 -12.93
N PRO A 137 -17.02 5.94 -14.12
CA PRO A 137 -17.92 5.21 -15.01
C PRO A 137 -17.35 3.82 -15.33
N LYS A 138 -18.19 2.79 -15.27
CA LYS A 138 -17.78 1.43 -15.62
C LYS A 138 -17.59 1.34 -17.13
N TRP A 139 -16.41 0.94 -17.57
CA TRP A 139 -15.99 1.02 -18.97
C TRP A 139 -16.85 0.20 -19.95
N ASP A 140 -17.45 -0.89 -19.48
CA ASP A 140 -18.30 -1.82 -20.25
C ASP A 140 -19.79 -1.49 -20.15
N GLN A 141 -20.18 -0.45 -19.39
CA GLN A 141 -21.58 -0.09 -19.11
C GLN A 141 -21.83 1.42 -19.23
N LEU A 142 -21.14 2.10 -20.14
CA LEU A 142 -21.19 3.56 -20.29
C LEU A 142 -22.55 4.15 -20.68
N SER A 143 -23.52 3.31 -21.08
CA SER A 143 -24.91 3.73 -21.27
C SER A 143 -25.69 3.89 -19.96
N ASP A 144 -25.20 3.28 -18.88
CA ASP A 144 -25.78 3.36 -17.54
C ASP A 144 -24.94 4.28 -16.65
N PRO A 145 -25.41 5.51 -16.34
CA PRO A 145 -24.66 6.44 -15.50
C PRO A 145 -24.51 5.95 -14.05
N SER A 146 -25.32 4.98 -13.61
CA SER A 146 -25.25 4.40 -12.27
C SER A 146 -24.21 3.27 -12.15
N ALA A 147 -23.74 2.73 -13.28
CA ALA A 147 -22.70 1.71 -13.31
C ALA A 147 -21.34 2.35 -13.03
N ARG A 148 -20.80 2.11 -11.82
CA ARG A 148 -19.55 2.71 -11.35
C ARG A 148 -18.50 1.65 -10.98
N SER A 149 -17.26 1.91 -11.37
CA SER A 149 -16.05 1.25 -10.86
C SER A 149 -15.49 2.05 -9.68
N TRP A 150 -14.94 1.36 -8.68
CA TRP A 150 -14.23 2.03 -7.58
C TRP A 150 -12.88 2.56 -8.06
N ALA A 151 -12.40 3.62 -7.42
CA ALA A 151 -11.12 4.25 -7.74
C ALA A 151 -9.90 3.40 -7.40
N GLY A 152 -10.06 2.41 -6.52
CA GLY A 152 -9.00 1.51 -6.13
C GLY A 152 -8.95 1.24 -4.63
N SER A 153 -8.13 0.26 -4.28
CA SER A 153 -7.70 -0.09 -2.93
C SER A 153 -6.35 0.55 -2.62
N LEU A 154 -6.12 0.80 -1.33
CA LEU A 154 -4.89 1.40 -0.82
C LEU A 154 -4.08 0.43 0.07
N VAL A 155 -4.77 -0.50 0.73
CA VAL A 155 -4.18 -1.51 1.60
C VAL A 155 -4.90 -2.83 1.36
N GLU A 156 -4.14 -3.89 1.15
CA GLU A 156 -4.64 -5.24 0.88
C GLU A 156 -3.88 -6.28 1.70
N TRP A 157 -4.56 -7.35 2.06
CA TRP A 157 -3.93 -8.59 2.46
C TRP A 157 -4.15 -9.57 1.34
N HIS A 158 -3.16 -9.68 0.46
CA HIS A 158 -3.21 -10.55 -0.71
C HIS A 158 -2.80 -11.96 -0.33
N HIS A 159 -3.35 -12.96 -1.01
CA HIS A 159 -3.02 -14.36 -0.76
C HIS A 159 -1.75 -14.76 -1.50
N ASP A 160 -0.92 -15.65 -0.95
CA ASP A 160 0.18 -16.24 -1.73
C ASP A 160 -0.33 -17.19 -2.82
N ALA A 161 0.53 -17.51 -3.77
CA ALA A 161 0.19 -18.36 -4.89
C ALA A 161 0.15 -19.87 -4.55
N ASN A 162 0.32 -20.27 -3.27
CA ASN A 162 0.49 -21.66 -2.83
C ASN A 162 1.47 -22.47 -3.73
N GLY A 163 2.61 -21.86 -4.10
CA GLY A 163 3.62 -22.49 -4.98
C GLY A 163 3.35 -22.39 -6.50
N GLY A 164 2.33 -21.64 -6.93
CA GLY A 164 2.01 -21.35 -8.33
C GLY A 164 2.23 -19.89 -8.74
N VAL A 165 1.49 -19.43 -9.77
CA VAL A 165 1.33 -18.01 -10.11
C VAL A 165 0.12 -17.47 -9.36
N GLU A 166 0.28 -16.31 -8.74
CA GLU A 166 -0.79 -15.61 -8.05
C GLU A 166 -1.87 -15.17 -9.04
N HIS A 167 -3.06 -15.75 -8.92
CA HIS A 167 -4.22 -15.41 -9.73
C HIS A 167 -5.42 -15.23 -8.82
N GLY A 168 -6.07 -14.07 -8.93
CA GLY A 168 -7.26 -13.75 -8.15
C GLY A 168 -7.13 -12.40 -7.45
N SER A 169 -8.20 -12.05 -6.75
CA SER A 169 -8.25 -10.86 -5.90
C SER A 169 -7.70 -11.19 -4.50
N ALA A 170 -7.16 -10.19 -3.81
CA ALA A 170 -6.83 -10.30 -2.38
C ALA A 170 -8.07 -10.75 -1.57
N PRO A 171 -7.91 -11.64 -0.56
CA PRO A 171 -8.99 -11.99 0.36
C PRO A 171 -9.64 -10.79 1.07
N LEU A 172 -8.83 -9.75 1.33
CA LEU A 172 -9.22 -8.53 2.03
C LEU A 172 -8.53 -7.32 1.40
N TYR A 173 -9.29 -6.27 1.10
CA TYR A 173 -8.75 -4.98 0.71
C TYR A 173 -9.60 -3.80 1.19
N ILE A 174 -8.95 -2.66 1.38
CA ILE A 174 -9.51 -1.42 1.93
C ILE A 174 -9.24 -0.28 0.95
N GLY A 175 -10.23 0.57 0.73
CA GLY A 175 -10.12 1.74 -0.14
C GLY A 175 -11.11 2.84 0.23
N ALA A 176 -11.26 3.83 -0.65
CA ALA A 176 -12.20 4.93 -0.46
C ALA A 176 -13.03 5.17 -1.72
N GLY A 177 -14.33 5.35 -1.51
CA GLY A 177 -15.29 5.83 -2.50
C GLY A 177 -15.34 7.36 -2.51
N ASP A 178 -16.41 7.92 -3.08
CA ASP A 178 -16.58 9.38 -3.12
C ASP A 178 -16.99 9.96 -1.76
N THR A 179 -17.60 9.14 -0.91
CA THR A 179 -18.22 9.56 0.36
C THR A 179 -17.76 8.76 1.57
N ASP A 180 -17.18 7.58 1.36
CA ASP A 180 -16.89 6.63 2.44
C ASP A 180 -15.57 5.90 2.25
N ILE A 181 -14.98 5.51 3.36
CA ILE A 181 -13.92 4.51 3.45
C ILE A 181 -14.60 3.16 3.56
N TRP A 182 -14.18 2.20 2.75
CA TRP A 182 -14.80 0.89 2.67
C TRP A 182 -13.78 -0.23 2.76
N LEU A 183 -14.27 -1.39 3.20
CA LEU A 183 -13.56 -2.66 3.22
C LEU A 183 -14.32 -3.67 2.38
N CYS A 184 -13.57 -4.55 1.70
CA CYS A 184 -14.12 -5.68 1.00
C CYS A 184 -13.50 -6.99 1.49
N LEU A 185 -14.35 -7.97 1.78
CA LEU A 185 -13.96 -9.37 1.91
C LEU A 185 -14.38 -10.12 0.65
N VAL A 186 -13.44 -10.87 0.06
CA VAL A 186 -13.64 -11.48 -1.25
C VAL A 186 -14.01 -12.95 -1.13
N ASP A 187 -14.94 -13.40 -1.98
CA ASP A 187 -15.19 -14.81 -2.24
C ASP A 187 -14.13 -15.38 -3.19
N GLN A 188 -13.38 -16.39 -2.75
CA GLN A 188 -12.31 -16.98 -3.56
C GLN A 188 -12.84 -17.58 -4.88
N ALA A 189 -14.00 -18.21 -4.85
CA ALA A 189 -14.52 -18.96 -5.99
C ALA A 189 -14.96 -18.02 -7.12
N THR A 190 -15.45 -16.82 -6.79
CA THR A 190 -15.87 -15.83 -7.78
C THR A 190 -14.85 -14.72 -8.01
N SER A 191 -13.88 -14.54 -7.10
CA SER A 191 -13.01 -13.36 -7.03
C SER A 191 -13.76 -12.03 -6.88
N GLU A 192 -15.03 -12.08 -6.47
CA GLU A 192 -15.88 -10.91 -6.27
C GLU A 192 -15.97 -10.51 -4.79
N CYS A 193 -16.33 -9.25 -4.56
CA CYS A 193 -16.58 -8.75 -3.22
C CYS A 193 -17.82 -9.44 -2.62
N ARG A 194 -17.60 -10.38 -1.69
CA ARG A 194 -18.67 -11.07 -0.97
C ARG A 194 -19.37 -10.13 0.01
N GLU A 195 -18.56 -9.34 0.71
CA GLU A 195 -19.04 -8.45 1.75
C GLU A 195 -18.33 -7.11 1.62
N LYS A 196 -19.10 -6.07 1.30
CA LYS A 196 -18.62 -4.69 1.27
C LYS A 196 -19.15 -3.96 2.50
N ILE A 197 -18.24 -3.44 3.31
CA ILE A 197 -18.55 -2.74 4.56
C ILE A 197 -18.14 -1.29 4.41
N SER A 198 -19.08 -0.36 4.61
CA SER A 198 -18.79 1.07 4.76
C SER A 198 -18.33 1.30 6.20
N LEU A 199 -17.08 1.71 6.38
CA LEU A 199 -16.44 1.83 7.69
C LEU A 199 -16.65 3.22 8.31
N ALA A 200 -16.42 4.27 7.51
CA ALA A 200 -16.53 5.65 7.96
C ALA A 200 -16.78 6.59 6.78
N PRO A 201 -17.39 7.77 7.00
CA PRO A 201 -17.38 8.84 6.02
C PRO A 201 -15.94 9.24 5.66
N LEU A 202 -15.67 9.45 4.37
CA LEU A 202 -14.37 9.92 3.90
C LEU A 202 -14.22 11.42 4.18
N GLN A 203 -13.17 11.79 4.92
CA GLN A 203 -12.71 13.17 5.03
C GLN A 203 -11.49 13.35 4.13
N ARG A 204 -11.65 14.12 3.04
CA ARG A 204 -10.52 14.39 2.14
C ARG A 204 -9.55 15.38 2.78
N SER A 205 -8.29 15.30 2.38
CA SER A 205 -7.17 16.09 2.94
C SER A 205 -6.97 15.88 4.44
N HIS A 206 -7.42 14.74 4.97
CA HIS A 206 -7.28 14.34 6.37
C HIS A 206 -6.54 13.02 6.43
N TRP A 207 -5.58 12.93 7.36
CA TRP A 207 -4.90 11.68 7.68
C TRP A 207 -5.80 10.84 8.58
N HIS A 208 -6.46 9.85 7.99
CA HIS A 208 -7.22 8.86 8.73
C HIS A 208 -6.25 7.87 9.39
N ASP A 209 -6.36 7.68 10.70
CA ASP A 209 -5.56 6.74 11.48
C ASP A 209 -6.33 5.43 11.68
N PHE A 210 -5.80 4.34 11.13
CA PHE A 210 -6.44 3.03 11.14
C PHE A 210 -5.75 2.13 12.14
N ILE A 211 -6.53 1.42 12.95
CA ILE A 211 -6.05 0.23 13.67
C ILE A 211 -6.91 -0.95 13.26
N MET A 212 -6.28 -2.06 12.93
CA MET A 212 -6.95 -3.33 12.68
C MET A 212 -6.37 -4.42 13.58
N HIS A 213 -7.26 -5.18 14.20
CA HIS A 213 -6.92 -6.46 14.82
C HIS A 213 -7.48 -7.57 13.95
N ALA A 214 -6.61 -8.48 13.51
CA ALA A 214 -7.03 -9.62 12.71
C ALA A 214 -6.56 -10.91 13.34
N LYS A 215 -7.50 -11.87 13.44
CA LYS A 215 -7.17 -13.29 13.53
C LYS A 215 -7.39 -13.90 12.16
N TRP A 216 -6.33 -14.38 11.53
CA TRP A 216 -6.34 -14.91 10.18
C TRP A 216 -6.85 -16.36 10.19
N SER A 217 -7.94 -16.61 9.48
CA SER A 217 -8.42 -17.98 9.26
C SER A 217 -9.33 -18.08 8.05
N SER A 218 -9.22 -19.18 7.32
CA SER A 218 -10.14 -19.52 6.23
C SER A 218 -11.44 -20.16 6.76
N GLN A 219 -11.51 -20.47 8.06
CA GLN A 219 -12.63 -21.18 8.68
C GLN A 219 -13.72 -20.21 9.15
N PRO A 220 -14.99 -20.44 8.77
CA PRO A 220 -16.11 -19.68 9.31
C PRO A 220 -16.16 -19.73 10.84
N GLY A 221 -16.30 -18.58 11.48
CA GLY A 221 -16.40 -18.46 12.94
C GLY A 221 -15.08 -18.55 13.71
N VAL A 222 -13.93 -18.72 13.03
CA VAL A 222 -12.60 -18.67 13.66
C VAL A 222 -11.92 -17.34 13.38
N GLY A 223 -11.85 -16.97 12.09
CA GLY A 223 -11.27 -15.69 11.67
C GLY A 223 -12.13 -14.51 12.10
N TYR A 224 -11.48 -13.39 12.41
CA TYR A 224 -12.19 -12.15 12.66
C TYR A 224 -11.35 -10.92 12.35
N LEU A 225 -12.07 -9.80 12.19
CA LEU A 225 -11.52 -8.46 12.11
C LEU A 225 -12.16 -7.57 13.20
N GLU A 226 -11.38 -6.70 13.79
CA GLU A 226 -11.84 -5.52 14.52
C GLU A 226 -11.13 -4.30 13.95
N MET A 227 -11.83 -3.18 13.77
CA MET A 227 -11.22 -1.97 13.22
C MET A 227 -11.64 -0.69 13.91
N TRP A 228 -10.67 0.21 14.01
CA TRP A 228 -10.84 1.58 14.46
C TRP A 228 -10.35 2.55 13.39
N ILE A 229 -11.09 3.62 13.16
CA ILE A 229 -10.67 4.76 12.34
C ILE A 229 -10.79 6.00 13.20
N ASP A 230 -9.72 6.78 13.30
CA ASP A 230 -9.65 8.02 14.09
C ASP A 230 -10.12 7.82 15.54
N GLY A 231 -9.74 6.69 16.15
CA GLY A 231 -10.07 6.31 17.52
C GLY A 231 -11.48 5.77 17.73
N VAL A 232 -12.33 5.76 16.69
CA VAL A 232 -13.71 5.23 16.77
C VAL A 232 -13.72 3.77 16.32
N ASN A 233 -14.35 2.89 17.11
CA ASN A 233 -14.59 1.50 16.70
C ASN A 233 -15.63 1.45 15.57
N VAL A 234 -15.16 1.28 14.34
CA VAL A 234 -15.98 1.27 13.12
C VAL A 234 -16.40 -0.13 12.69
N LEU A 235 -15.65 -1.14 13.14
CA LEU A 235 -15.97 -2.54 12.93
C LEU A 235 -15.71 -3.28 14.24
N PRO A 236 -16.73 -3.43 15.10
CA PRO A 236 -16.65 -4.36 16.22
C PRO A 236 -16.36 -5.77 15.72
N LYS A 237 -15.93 -6.66 16.61
CA LYS A 237 -15.49 -8.02 16.27
C LYS A 237 -16.42 -8.72 15.28
N HIS A 238 -15.93 -8.79 14.04
CA HIS A 238 -16.64 -9.32 12.90
C HIS A 238 -16.09 -10.70 12.55
N LEU A 239 -16.82 -11.75 12.92
CA LEU A 239 -16.42 -13.15 12.69
C LEU A 239 -16.69 -13.55 11.24
N THR A 240 -15.64 -13.77 10.47
CA THR A 240 -15.73 -14.05 9.03
C THR A 240 -14.42 -14.65 8.52
N PRO A 241 -14.44 -15.53 7.50
CA PRO A 241 -13.23 -15.92 6.79
C PRO A 241 -12.56 -14.69 6.14
N ASN A 242 -11.28 -14.49 6.42
CA ASN A 242 -10.48 -13.35 5.96
C ASN A 242 -9.16 -13.78 5.27
N MET A 243 -9.04 -15.06 4.94
CA MET A 243 -7.95 -15.62 4.13
C MET A 243 -8.46 -16.82 3.32
N TYR A 244 -7.70 -17.23 2.31
CA TYR A 244 -8.06 -18.38 1.48
C TYR A 244 -7.53 -19.70 2.06
N PRO A 245 -8.29 -20.81 1.95
CA PRO A 245 -7.87 -22.11 2.47
C PRO A 245 -6.52 -22.57 1.90
N GLY A 246 -5.59 -22.93 2.78
CA GLY A 246 -4.28 -23.47 2.40
C GLY A 246 -3.30 -22.45 1.80
N MET A 247 -3.62 -21.16 1.88
CA MET A 247 -2.77 -20.05 1.43
C MET A 247 -2.33 -19.21 2.63
N ARG A 248 -1.33 -18.36 2.42
CA ARG A 248 -0.93 -17.32 3.38
C ARG A 248 -1.42 -15.97 2.91
N ASN A 249 -1.64 -15.03 3.82
CA ASN A 249 -1.85 -13.64 3.45
C ASN A 249 -0.54 -12.84 3.56
N TYR A 250 -0.37 -11.80 2.77
CA TYR A 250 0.71 -10.84 2.93
C TYR A 250 0.20 -9.42 2.68
N LEU A 251 0.77 -8.47 3.42
CA LEU A 251 0.38 -7.06 3.32
C LEU A 251 0.92 -6.45 2.02
N VAL A 252 0.03 -5.82 1.28
CA VAL A 252 0.32 -5.01 0.11
C VAL A 252 -0.24 -3.61 0.36
N VAL A 253 0.55 -2.59 0.05
CA VAL A 253 0.11 -1.20 0.22
C VAL A 253 0.43 -0.35 -1.00
N GLY A 254 -0.33 0.71 -1.17
CA GLY A 254 -0.26 1.60 -2.32
C GLY A 254 -1.52 1.51 -3.15
N LEU A 255 -1.54 2.13 -4.33
CA LEU A 255 -2.77 2.28 -5.10
C LEU A 255 -2.91 1.20 -6.18
N TYR A 256 -3.94 0.37 -6.07
CA TYR A 256 -4.36 -0.63 -7.06
C TYR A 256 -5.69 -0.21 -7.71
N ARG A 257 -5.78 -0.24 -9.04
CA ARG A 257 -6.95 0.30 -9.76
C ARG A 257 -7.22 -0.43 -11.07
N ASN A 258 -8.50 -0.54 -11.42
CA ASN A 258 -8.92 -1.02 -12.74
C ASN A 258 -8.21 -0.26 -13.89
N SER A 259 -7.61 -1.01 -14.81
CA SER A 259 -6.80 -0.45 -15.90
C SER A 259 -7.53 0.41 -16.92
N ARG A 260 -8.86 0.34 -16.98
CA ARG A 260 -9.66 1.15 -17.91
C ARG A 260 -9.94 2.57 -17.39
N ILE A 261 -9.66 2.83 -16.12
CA ILE A 261 -9.84 4.16 -15.55
C ILE A 261 -8.76 5.10 -16.11
N GLY A 262 -9.22 6.18 -16.74
CA GLY A 262 -8.37 7.16 -17.41
C GLY A 262 -8.06 6.85 -18.88
N ASP A 263 -8.67 5.83 -19.47
CA ASP A 263 -8.48 5.48 -20.89
C ASP A 263 -8.91 6.65 -21.80
N PRO A 264 -7.99 7.29 -22.53
CA PRO A 264 -8.32 8.47 -23.35
C PRO A 264 -9.17 8.10 -24.57
N THR A 265 -9.27 6.82 -24.92
CA THR A 265 -10.08 6.34 -26.06
C THR A 265 -11.53 6.03 -25.67
N LEU A 266 -11.86 6.06 -24.37
CA LEU A 266 -13.17 5.69 -23.89
C LEU A 266 -14.20 6.78 -24.19
N LEU A 267 -15.28 6.42 -24.88
CA LEU A 267 -16.36 7.31 -25.28
C LEU A 267 -17.69 6.87 -24.67
N TYR A 268 -18.49 7.81 -24.20
CA TYR A 268 -19.91 7.60 -23.97
C TYR A 268 -20.65 7.31 -25.30
N PRO A 269 -21.85 6.71 -25.27
CA PRO A 269 -22.63 6.42 -26.48
C PRO A 269 -22.93 7.63 -27.38
N ASN A 270 -22.90 8.85 -26.82
CA ASN A 270 -23.08 10.10 -27.55
C ASN A 270 -21.79 10.61 -28.24
N GLY A 271 -20.69 9.86 -28.19
CA GLY A 271 -19.39 10.20 -28.78
C GLY A 271 -18.52 11.13 -27.91
N GLN A 272 -18.98 11.53 -26.72
CA GLN A 272 -18.17 12.33 -25.79
C GLN A 272 -17.12 11.46 -25.10
N HIS A 273 -15.88 11.96 -24.99
CA HIS A 273 -14.86 11.31 -24.19
C HIS A 273 -15.26 11.23 -22.71
N VAL A 274 -15.04 10.05 -22.11
CA VAL A 274 -15.23 9.83 -20.67
C VAL A 274 -14.15 10.57 -19.88
N TYR A 275 -12.91 10.56 -20.39
CA TYR A 275 -11.74 11.18 -19.78
C TYR A 275 -11.08 12.18 -20.72
N GLY A 276 -10.43 13.21 -20.17
CA GLY A 276 -9.60 14.11 -20.96
C GLY A 276 -8.33 13.44 -21.48
N THR A 277 -7.56 14.13 -22.32
CA THR A 277 -6.29 13.62 -22.89
C THR A 277 -5.21 13.36 -21.85
N GLY A 278 -5.31 13.95 -20.66
CA GLY A 278 -4.43 13.67 -19.51
C GLY A 278 -4.82 12.42 -18.72
N GLY A 279 -5.89 11.71 -19.10
CA GLY A 279 -6.46 10.59 -18.37
C GLY A 279 -7.09 11.00 -17.03
N ALA A 280 -7.10 10.08 -16.08
CA ALA A 280 -7.53 10.30 -14.71
C ALA A 280 -6.46 9.72 -13.76
N PRO A 281 -5.48 10.51 -13.27
CA PRO A 281 -4.56 10.04 -12.26
C PRO A 281 -5.30 9.78 -10.94
N GLY A 282 -4.98 8.68 -10.27
CA GLY A 282 -5.35 8.46 -8.87
C GLY A 282 -4.15 8.75 -7.99
N VAL A 283 -4.34 9.48 -6.90
CA VAL A 283 -3.30 9.80 -5.92
C VAL A 283 -3.82 9.53 -4.51
N ALA A 284 -3.02 8.84 -3.72
CA ALA A 284 -3.26 8.63 -2.30
C ALA A 284 -1.92 8.58 -1.55
N TYR A 285 -1.97 8.77 -0.25
CA TYR A 285 -0.78 8.78 0.60
C TYR A 285 -0.93 7.75 1.72
N LEU A 286 0.19 7.11 2.08
CA LEU A 286 0.29 6.27 3.28
C LEU A 286 1.48 6.67 4.12
N ASP A 287 1.34 6.45 5.41
CA ASP A 287 2.39 6.69 6.40
C ASP A 287 2.24 5.72 7.58
N GLY A 288 3.32 5.51 8.32
CA GLY A 288 3.28 5.03 9.69
C GLY A 288 2.80 3.60 9.87
N ILE A 289 3.14 2.71 8.95
CA ILE A 289 2.69 1.33 9.02
C ILE A 289 3.44 0.61 10.14
N ILE A 290 2.69 0.02 11.07
CA ILE A 290 3.23 -0.73 12.21
C ILE A 290 2.47 -2.05 12.32
N ILE A 291 3.21 -3.13 12.50
CA ILE A 291 2.65 -4.46 12.80
C ILE A 291 3.13 -4.86 14.19
N GLY A 292 2.19 -5.24 15.06
CA GLY A 292 2.45 -5.60 16.45
C GLY A 292 1.70 -6.86 16.90
N LYS A 293 2.14 -7.44 18.02
CA LYS A 293 1.49 -8.59 18.67
C LYS A 293 0.32 -8.17 19.56
N THR A 294 0.32 -6.93 20.04
CA THR A 294 -0.70 -6.40 20.95
C THR A 294 -1.21 -5.04 20.49
N GLN A 295 -2.43 -4.68 20.89
CA GLN A 295 -2.96 -3.34 20.64
C GLN A 295 -2.04 -2.27 21.22
N GLN A 296 -1.51 -2.51 22.42
CA GLN A 296 -0.65 -1.54 23.09
C GLN A 296 0.65 -1.31 22.30
N SER A 297 1.22 -2.34 21.67
CA SER A 297 2.44 -2.19 20.88
C SER A 297 2.28 -1.25 19.68
N VAL A 298 1.14 -1.32 18.97
CA VAL A 298 0.86 -0.40 17.86
C VAL A 298 0.41 0.99 18.33
N LEU A 299 -0.09 1.11 19.57
CA LEU A 299 -0.48 2.38 20.19
C LEU A 299 0.69 3.13 20.83
N ASN A 300 1.65 2.42 21.43
CA ASN A 300 2.81 3.02 22.10
C ASN A 300 3.69 3.80 21.13
N GLU A 301 3.79 3.30 19.90
CA GLU A 301 4.51 3.98 18.83
C GLU A 301 3.82 5.30 18.44
N ARG A 302 2.51 5.46 18.71
CA ARG A 302 1.78 6.72 18.48
C ARG A 302 0.46 6.82 19.27
N PRO A 303 0.28 7.67 20.27
CA PRO A 303 -1.05 7.84 20.88
C PRO A 303 -2.11 8.35 19.88
N TRP A 304 -3.36 7.92 20.01
CA TRP A 304 -4.47 8.41 19.17
C TRP A 304 -4.51 9.94 19.13
N GLY A 305 -4.72 10.52 17.94
CA GLY A 305 -5.01 11.95 17.81
C GLY A 305 -3.85 12.87 18.15
N THR A 306 -2.60 12.43 18.06
CA THR A 306 -1.47 13.35 17.90
C THR A 306 -1.34 13.66 16.40
N PRO A 307 -1.67 14.88 15.94
CA PRO A 307 -1.20 15.35 14.64
C PRO A 307 0.32 15.23 14.61
N ALA A 308 0.92 15.08 13.42
CA ALA A 308 2.35 15.35 13.28
C ALA A 308 2.64 16.70 13.97
N PRO A 309 3.74 16.84 14.74
CA PRO A 309 4.16 18.16 15.16
C PRO A 309 4.28 19.01 13.90
N ASP A 310 3.51 20.09 13.84
CA ASP A 310 3.47 21.00 12.69
C ASP A 310 4.90 21.25 12.19
N ALA A 311 5.15 20.98 10.91
CA ALA A 311 6.39 21.38 10.26
C ALA A 311 6.56 22.88 10.55
N ALA A 312 7.55 23.19 11.38
CA ALA A 312 7.69 24.47 12.06
C ALA A 312 7.28 25.64 11.15
N THR A 313 6.20 26.32 11.53
CA THR A 313 5.88 27.64 11.03
C THR A 313 7.08 28.54 11.30
N SER A 314 7.81 28.91 10.25
CA SER A 314 8.74 30.02 10.31
C SER A 314 7.92 31.30 10.43
N ASP A 315 7.69 31.75 11.66
CA ASP A 315 7.07 33.04 11.94
C ASP A 315 7.97 34.19 11.46
N GLY A 316 7.41 35.04 10.60
CA GLY A 316 7.41 36.49 10.79
C GLY A 316 8.63 37.28 10.30
N GLY A 317 8.60 37.66 9.02
CA GLY A 317 9.32 38.83 8.51
C GLY A 317 8.44 39.60 7.52
N THR A 318 7.86 40.71 7.97
CA THR A 318 6.92 41.57 7.24
C THR A 318 7.56 42.32 6.06
N GLY A 319 6.92 42.30 4.89
CA GLY A 319 7.27 43.13 3.73
C GLY A 319 6.25 43.04 2.60
N SER A 320 5.58 44.15 2.30
CA SER A 320 4.49 44.32 1.31
C SER A 320 4.88 44.07 -0.17
N PRO A 321 3.89 43.94 -1.09
CA PRO A 321 4.09 43.39 -2.43
C PRO A 321 4.56 44.44 -3.44
N GLY A 322 5.51 44.06 -4.30
CA GLY A 322 6.01 44.90 -5.37
C GLY A 322 6.46 44.11 -6.60
N GLN A 323 5.66 44.24 -7.67
CA GLN A 323 6.02 44.22 -9.09
C GLN A 323 6.59 42.93 -9.73
N ALA A 324 5.86 42.49 -10.75
CA ALA A 324 6.27 41.56 -11.79
C ALA A 324 7.32 42.18 -12.73
N ALA A 325 8.28 41.35 -13.19
CA ALA A 325 8.74 41.12 -14.58
C ALA A 325 10.07 40.28 -14.55
N PRO A 326 10.69 39.85 -15.67
CA PRO A 326 10.59 38.47 -16.16
C PRO A 326 11.95 37.75 -16.37
N ASP A 327 11.84 36.48 -16.78
CA ASP A 327 12.76 35.64 -17.56
C ASP A 327 14.07 35.05 -16.98
N ALA A 328 14.28 33.80 -17.45
CA ALA A 328 15.53 33.14 -17.86
C ALA A 328 16.29 32.20 -16.90
N ASP A 329 16.25 30.92 -17.31
CA ASP A 329 17.33 29.94 -17.46
C ASP A 329 18.23 29.49 -16.28
N GLY A 330 18.32 28.15 -16.18
CA GLY A 330 19.60 27.45 -16.14
C GLY A 330 20.15 27.09 -14.75
N GLY A 331 19.81 25.88 -14.27
CA GLY A 331 20.44 25.32 -13.07
C GLY A 331 20.25 23.82 -12.95
N THR A 332 21.23 23.07 -13.44
CA THR A 332 21.37 21.62 -13.35
C THR A 332 21.37 21.12 -11.89
N GLY A 333 20.35 20.34 -11.51
CA GLY A 333 20.33 19.55 -10.27
C GLY A 333 20.87 18.13 -10.49
N PRO A 334 21.40 17.45 -9.45
CA PRO A 334 22.13 16.20 -9.61
C PRO A 334 21.20 15.04 -9.99
N GLN A 335 21.56 14.32 -11.06
CA GLN A 335 20.95 13.03 -11.36
C GLN A 335 21.41 12.00 -10.32
N VAL A 336 20.49 11.61 -9.44
CA VAL A 336 20.66 10.41 -8.61
C VAL A 336 20.16 9.24 -9.45
N GLY A 337 21.10 8.46 -9.97
CA GLY A 337 20.82 7.25 -10.72
C GLY A 337 20.18 6.19 -9.83
N VAL A 338 19.05 5.63 -10.27
CA VAL A 338 18.43 4.47 -9.66
C VAL A 338 18.66 3.28 -10.58
N ALA A 339 19.28 2.24 -10.04
CA ALA A 339 19.59 1.01 -10.74
C ALA A 339 18.29 0.27 -11.09
N ALA A 340 17.97 0.20 -12.39
CA ALA A 340 17.05 -0.79 -12.91
C ALA A 340 17.76 -2.15 -12.90
N MET A 341 17.55 -2.95 -11.87
CA MET A 341 17.92 -4.36 -11.86
C MET A 341 16.67 -5.18 -12.15
N GLY A 342 16.45 -5.43 -13.44
CA GLY A 342 15.45 -6.38 -13.91
C GLY A 342 15.89 -7.80 -13.57
N TYR A 343 15.04 -8.53 -12.86
CA TYR A 343 15.14 -9.98 -12.79
C TYR A 343 14.10 -10.60 -13.72
N GLN A 344 14.60 -11.43 -14.63
CA GLN A 344 13.84 -12.29 -15.53
C GLN A 344 13.14 -13.40 -14.74
N LEU A 345 11.81 -13.45 -14.83
CA LEU A 345 11.06 -14.68 -14.61
C LEU A 345 10.93 -15.45 -15.94
N PRO A 346 11.04 -16.79 -15.94
CA PRO A 346 11.07 -17.59 -17.16
C PRO A 346 9.71 -17.62 -17.84
N GLY A 347 9.72 -17.41 -19.15
CA GLY A 347 8.54 -17.15 -19.96
C GLY A 347 7.55 -18.30 -20.15
N GLY A 348 6.39 -17.91 -20.66
CA GLY A 348 5.34 -18.80 -21.14
C GLY A 348 4.05 -18.02 -21.35
N GLY A 349 3.85 -17.50 -22.56
CA GLY A 349 2.63 -16.76 -22.90
C GLY A 349 1.40 -17.66 -23.03
N CYS A 350 0.22 -17.06 -22.85
CA CYS A 350 -0.94 -17.23 -23.74
C CYS A 350 -2.07 -16.26 -23.34
N ALA A 351 -2.71 -15.70 -24.37
CA ALA A 351 -3.79 -14.72 -24.31
C ALA A 351 -5.13 -15.33 -23.85
N SER A 352 -5.97 -14.54 -23.18
CA SER A 352 -7.41 -14.80 -23.13
C SER A 352 -8.11 -13.91 -24.16
N GLY A 353 -8.33 -14.49 -25.34
CA GLY A 353 -9.17 -13.93 -26.39
C GLY A 353 -10.65 -14.00 -26.00
N GLY A 354 -11.37 -12.93 -26.31
CA GLY A 354 -12.82 -12.83 -26.20
C GLY A 354 -13.55 -13.84 -27.07
N ALA A 355 -14.77 -14.15 -26.64
CA ALA A 355 -15.71 -15.02 -27.34
C ALA A 355 -15.93 -14.56 -28.79
N GLN A 356 -15.77 -15.49 -29.75
CA GLN A 356 -16.34 -15.35 -31.08
C GLN A 356 -17.11 -16.61 -31.46
N LEU A 357 -18.34 -16.36 -31.93
CA LEU A 357 -19.26 -17.30 -32.55
C LEU A 357 -18.65 -17.87 -33.85
N ALA A 358 -18.73 -19.18 -34.04
CA ALA A 358 -18.64 -19.79 -35.36
C ALA A 358 -19.52 -21.05 -35.41
N TRP A 359 -20.58 -20.95 -36.21
CA TRP A 359 -21.27 -22.10 -36.81
C TRP A 359 -20.38 -22.69 -37.91
N LEU A 360 -20.32 -24.02 -38.02
CA LEU A 360 -20.50 -24.82 -39.25
C LEU A 360 -20.32 -26.33 -38.98
N ALA A 361 -20.94 -27.13 -39.85
CA ALA A 361 -21.36 -28.52 -39.66
C ALA A 361 -20.34 -29.60 -40.06
N LEU A 362 -20.49 -30.80 -39.43
CA LEU A 362 -20.36 -32.21 -39.89
C LEU A 362 -19.11 -32.65 -40.73
N PRO A 363 -18.66 -33.94 -40.74
CA PRO A 363 -19.48 -35.18 -40.66
C PRO A 363 -18.90 -36.41 -39.89
N LEU A 364 -19.76 -37.43 -39.81
CA LEU A 364 -19.57 -38.83 -39.42
C LEU A 364 -18.63 -39.63 -40.34
N LEU A 365 -17.83 -40.54 -39.78
CA LEU A 365 -17.40 -41.86 -40.33
C LEU A 365 -16.39 -42.51 -39.35
N ALA A 366 -16.14 -43.81 -39.30
CA ALA A 366 -16.93 -45.01 -39.00
C ALA A 366 -15.91 -46.14 -38.69
N LEU A 367 -16.38 -47.22 -38.06
CA LEU A 367 -15.83 -48.60 -38.03
C LEU A 367 -14.60 -48.86 -37.13
N ALA A 368 -14.72 -49.56 -35.99
CA ALA A 368 -15.04 -50.99 -35.75
C ALA A 368 -13.80 -51.91 -35.77
N PHE A 369 -13.50 -52.59 -34.64
CA PHE A 369 -13.18 -54.03 -34.60
C PHE A 369 -13.24 -54.63 -33.17
N THR A 370 -14.27 -55.46 -32.98
CA THR A 370 -14.51 -56.65 -32.14
C THR A 370 -13.55 -57.15 -31.03
N ARG A 371 -14.13 -57.64 -29.91
CA ARG A 371 -14.18 -59.07 -29.47
C ARG A 371 -15.01 -59.20 -28.18
N ARG A 372 -16.25 -59.70 -28.22
CA ARG A 372 -16.73 -61.07 -27.86
C ARG A 372 -16.24 -61.62 -26.51
N LEU A 373 -17.17 -61.76 -25.55
CA LEU A 373 -17.61 -63.04 -24.95
C LEU A 373 -18.83 -62.81 -24.04
N ARG A 374 -19.83 -63.71 -24.14
CA ARG A 374 -21.11 -63.69 -23.40
C ARG A 374 -21.44 -65.13 -22.99
N LYS A 375 -22.09 -65.28 -21.83
CA LYS A 375 -22.81 -66.46 -21.27
C LYS A 375 -21.93 -67.46 -20.46
N LEU A 376 -22.36 -68.12 -19.39
CA LEU A 376 -23.65 -68.55 -18.79
C LEU A 376 -23.52 -68.59 -17.22
N ARG A 377 -24.55 -68.25 -16.40
CA ARG A 377 -25.56 -69.13 -15.70
C ARG A 377 -24.91 -70.09 -14.66
N THR A 378 -25.25 -70.13 -13.36
CA THR A 378 -26.51 -70.62 -12.71
C THR A 378 -26.55 -70.45 -11.16
N SER A 379 -27.73 -70.08 -10.63
CA SER A 379 -28.47 -70.46 -9.37
C SER A 379 -27.83 -70.84 -8.01
N LEU A 380 -28.26 -70.09 -6.95
CA LEU A 380 -28.78 -70.41 -5.56
C LEU A 380 -28.31 -71.66 -4.74
N PRO A 381 -28.22 -71.57 -3.38
CA PRO A 381 -29.36 -71.58 -2.40
C PRO A 381 -29.24 -70.52 -1.26
N GLY A 382 -30.33 -70.01 -0.62
CA GLY A 382 -31.10 -70.56 0.52
C GLY A 382 -30.45 -70.15 1.88
N PRO A 383 -31.15 -69.92 3.03
CA PRO A 383 -32.54 -70.24 3.41
C PRO A 383 -33.53 -69.08 3.47
#